data_AF-A0A2V9H2B8-F1
#
_entry.id   AF-A0A2V9H2B8-F1
#
_cell.length_a   1.000
_cell.length_b   1.000
_cell.length_c   1.000
_cell.angle_alpha   90.00
_cell.angle_beta   90.00
_cell.angle_gamma   90.00
#
_symmetry.space_group_name_H-M   'P 1'
#
loop_
_entity.id
_entity.type
_entity.pdbx_description
1 polymer ?
#
loop_
_entity_poly.entity_id
_entity_poly.type
_entity_poly.pdbx_seq_one_letter_code
_entity_poly.pdbx_strand_id
1 'polypeptide(L)'
;MPRYLTQHTLACLTRQGAEALAQRMTAGGLAHAERVLVNMLEGKMFVEFRANSREDLETWLETEGMHFDFLVRIEWEIQAGKLQPAE
;
A
#
# COMPACT_ATOMS: atom_id res chain seq x y z
N MET A 1 13.35 -5.96 1.69
CA MET A 1 12.20 -6.27 0.81
C MET A 1 11.87 -4.99 0.06
N PRO A 2 11.78 -5.02 -1.29
CA PRO A 2 11.41 -3.84 -2.06
C PRO A 2 10.15 -3.16 -1.54
N ARG A 3 10.12 -1.84 -1.64
CA ARG A 3 8.94 -1.04 -1.33
C ARG A 3 8.11 -0.79 -2.59
N TYR A 4 6.80 -0.77 -2.42
CA TYR A 4 5.83 -0.51 -3.46
C TYR A 4 4.83 0.52 -2.98
N LEU A 5 4.43 1.43 -3.86
CA LEU A 5 3.34 2.36 -3.63
C LEU A 5 2.15 1.94 -4.46
N THR A 6 0.99 1.83 -3.81
CA THR A 6 -0.30 1.57 -4.45
C THR A 6 -1.29 2.69 -4.19
N GLN A 7 -2.23 2.86 -5.11
CA GLN A 7 -3.45 3.64 -4.89
C GLN A 7 -4.66 2.74 -5.06
N HIS A 8 -5.65 2.88 -4.16
CA HIS A 8 -6.91 2.16 -4.19
C HIS A 8 -8.10 3.13 -4.10
N THR A 9 -9.24 2.70 -4.64
CA THR A 9 -10.54 3.38 -4.46
C THR A 9 -11.33 2.72 -3.34
N LEU A 10 -11.75 3.50 -2.34
CA LEU A 10 -12.42 3.04 -1.12
C LEU A 10 -13.94 2.94 -1.26
N ALA A 11 -14.46 2.37 -2.35
CA ALA A 11 -15.89 2.28 -2.70
C ALA A 11 -16.89 2.32 -1.51
N CYS A 12 -17.33 3.52 -1.11
CA CYS A 12 -18.24 3.79 0.01
C CYS A 12 -17.82 3.23 1.39
N LEU A 13 -16.54 2.88 1.59
CA LEU A 13 -16.04 2.41 2.88
C LEU A 13 -16.31 3.45 3.97
N THR A 14 -16.76 2.99 5.14
CA THR A 14 -16.80 3.83 6.34
C THR A 14 -15.39 4.02 6.89
N ARG A 15 -15.18 5.02 7.75
CA ARG A 15 -13.91 5.20 8.46
C ARG A 15 -13.48 3.93 9.22
N GLN A 16 -14.44 3.25 9.85
CA GLN A 16 -14.20 1.99 10.57
C GLN A 16 -13.82 0.85 9.62
N GLY A 17 -14.47 0.76 8.46
CA GLY A 17 -14.08 -0.19 7.42
C GLY A 17 -12.65 0.05 6.92
N ALA A 18 -12.26 1.31 6.73
CA ALA A 18 -10.92 1.68 6.30
C ALA A 18 -9.88 1.35 7.38
N GLU A 19 -10.21 1.57 8.64
CA GLU A 19 -9.38 1.20 9.79
C GLU A 19 -9.17 -0.32 9.89
N ALA A 20 -10.24 -1.11 9.77
CA ALA A 20 -10.15 -2.57 9.77
C ALA A 20 -9.34 -3.11 8.59
N LEU A 21 -9.47 -2.49 7.41
CA LEU A 21 -8.67 -2.84 6.23
C LEU A 21 -7.18 -2.51 6.46
N ALA A 22 -6.87 -1.32 6.98
CA ALA A 22 -5.50 -0.92 7.29
C ALA A 22 -4.84 -1.85 8.32
N GLN A 23 -5.59 -2.32 9.32
CA GLN A 23 -5.10 -3.28 10.31
C GLN A 23 -4.75 -4.64 9.68
N ARG A 24 -5.51 -5.12 8.69
CA ARG A 24 -5.14 -6.35 7.97
C ARG A 24 -3.89 -6.15 7.12
N MET A 25 -3.77 -5.01 6.46
CA MET A 25 -2.58 -4.65 5.68
C MET A 25 -1.30 -4.59 6.52
N THR A 26 -1.39 -4.14 7.77
CA THR A 26 -0.24 -4.07 8.68
C THR A 26 0.05 -5.41 9.37
N ALA A 27 -0.93 -6.30 9.51
CA ALA A 27 -0.73 -7.63 10.11
C ALA A 27 0.27 -8.51 9.34
N GLY A 28 0.43 -8.27 8.03
CA GLY A 28 1.49 -8.85 7.20
C GLY A 28 1.11 -10.17 6.48
N GLY A 29 2.13 -10.89 6.01
CA GLY A 29 2.01 -12.09 5.18
C GLY A 29 3.02 -12.06 4.03
N LEU A 30 2.55 -12.24 2.80
CA LEU A 30 3.34 -12.04 1.57
C LEU A 30 3.67 -10.55 1.33
N ALA A 31 2.84 -9.65 1.85
CA ALA A 31 3.04 -8.21 1.83
C ALA A 31 2.75 -7.61 3.22
N HIS A 32 3.41 -6.50 3.53
CA HIS A 32 3.24 -5.77 4.78
C HIS A 32 3.16 -4.27 4.50
N ALA A 33 2.07 -3.62 4.91
CA ALA A 33 1.96 -2.16 4.79
C ALA A 33 2.74 -1.45 5.89
N GLU A 34 3.68 -0.59 5.49
CA GLU A 34 4.42 0.28 6.40
C GLU A 34 3.67 1.58 6.67
N ARG A 35 2.93 2.07 5.67
CA ARG A 35 2.18 3.32 5.76
C ARG A 35 0.88 3.21 4.99
N VAL A 36 -0.20 3.58 5.65
CA VAL A 36 -1.54 3.67 5.05
C VAL A 36 -2.05 5.09 5.20
N LEU A 37 -2.42 5.71 4.08
CA LEU A 37 -2.99 7.05 4.02
C LEU A 37 -4.39 6.95 3.42
N VAL A 38 -5.36 7.61 4.04
CA VAL A 38 -6.76 7.54 3.63
C VAL A 38 -7.32 8.94 3.43
N ASN A 39 -7.92 9.18 2.27
CA ASN A 39 -8.75 10.33 1.97
C ASN A 39 -10.22 9.88 1.86
N MET A 40 -11.00 10.13 2.91
CA MET A 40 -12.43 9.78 2.94
C MET A 40 -13.30 10.69 2.05
N LEU A 41 -12.83 11.91 1.75
CA LEU A 41 -13.58 12.86 0.92
C LEU A 41 -13.57 12.44 -0.55
N GLU A 42 -12.41 12.03 -1.05
CA GLU A 42 -12.24 11.56 -2.44
C GLU A 42 -12.38 10.04 -2.57
N GLY A 43 -12.51 9.32 -1.46
CA GLY A 43 -12.58 7.87 -1.42
C GLY A 43 -11.30 7.21 -1.93
N LYS A 44 -10.13 7.73 -1.54
CA LYS A 44 -8.83 7.21 -1.98
C LYS A 44 -8.00 6.69 -0.82
N MET A 45 -7.21 5.66 -1.10
CA MET A 45 -6.22 5.12 -0.17
C MET A 45 -4.88 4.97 -0.88
N PHE A 46 -3.82 5.38 -0.21
CA PHE A 46 -2.45 5.16 -0.65
C PHE A 46 -1.75 4.27 0.37
N VAL A 47 -1.03 3.27 -0.12
CA VAL A 47 -0.35 2.33 0.76
C VAL A 47 1.08 2.11 0.29
N GLU A 48 2.02 2.23 1.22
CA GLU A 48 3.39 1.82 1.04
C GLU A 48 3.54 0.40 1.60
N PHE A 49 3.83 -0.56 0.73
CA PHE A 49 4.02 -1.97 1.06
C PHE A 49 5.47 -2.39 0.96
N ARG A 50 5.89 -3.32 1.83
CA ARG A 50 7.03 -4.22 1.61
C ARG A 50 6.54 -5.59 1.16
N ALA A 51 7.19 -6.13 0.13
CA ALA A 51 6.98 -7.51 -0.34
C ALA A 51 8.29 -8.06 -0.92
N ASN A 52 8.43 -9.38 -1.08
CA ASN A 52 9.64 -9.95 -1.70
C ASN A 52 9.71 -9.67 -3.21
N SER A 53 8.55 -9.57 -3.85
CA SER A 53 8.39 -9.38 -5.29
C SER A 53 7.12 -8.56 -5.56
N ARG A 54 6.94 -8.14 -6.83
CA ARG A 54 5.71 -7.47 -7.25
C ARG A 54 4.55 -8.46 -7.25
N GLU A 55 4.83 -9.68 -7.71
CA GLU A 55 3.90 -10.79 -7.82
C GLU A 55 3.35 -11.22 -6.46
N ASP A 56 4.18 -11.24 -5.41
CA ASP A 56 3.77 -11.52 -4.04
C ASP A 56 2.75 -10.48 -3.54
N LEU A 57 3.01 -9.20 -3.84
CA LEU A 57 2.10 -8.11 -3.47
C LEU A 57 0.79 -8.18 -4.26
N GLU A 58 0.84 -8.39 -5.58
CA GLU A 58 -0.36 -8.52 -6.40
C GLU A 58 -1.22 -9.72 -5.95
N THR A 59 -0.60 -10.86 -5.67
CA THR A 59 -1.27 -12.07 -5.15
C THR A 59 -1.93 -11.80 -3.80
N TRP A 60 -1.25 -11.09 -2.90
CA TRP A 60 -1.79 -10.75 -1.59
C TRP A 60 -2.99 -9.78 -1.72
N LEU A 61 -2.87 -8.75 -2.55
CA LEU A 61 -3.95 -7.79 -2.81
C LEU A 61 -5.18 -8.48 -3.39
N GLU A 62 -5.00 -9.42 -4.33
CA GLU A 62 -6.10 -10.21 -4.89
C GLU A 62 -6.79 -11.07 -3.81
N THR A 63 -6.02 -11.70 -2.92
CA THR A 63 -6.55 -12.49 -1.79
C THR A 63 -7.39 -11.65 -0.83
N GLU A 64 -7.00 -10.39 -0.61
CA GLU A 64 -7.76 -9.42 0.20
C GLU A 64 -8.94 -8.77 -0.55
N GLY A 65 -9.16 -9.12 -1.82
CA GLY A 65 -10.20 -8.52 -2.67
C GLY A 65 -9.93 -7.05 -3.00
N MET A 66 -8.66 -6.63 -2.97
CA MET A 66 -8.22 -5.25 -3.15
C MET A 66 -7.75 -4.99 -4.58
N HIS A 67 -8.46 -4.12 -5.28
CA HIS A 67 -8.03 -3.61 -6.57
C HIS A 67 -7.20 -2.33 -6.41
N PHE A 68 -6.18 -2.17 -7.25
CA PHE A 68 -5.36 -0.95 -7.29
C PHE A 68 -5.53 -0.23 -8.63
N ASP A 69 -5.54 1.10 -8.57
CA ASP A 69 -5.53 1.97 -9.75
C ASP A 69 -4.10 2.03 -10.35
N PHE A 70 -3.08 2.00 -9.49
CA PHE A 70 -1.70 1.78 -9.89
C PHE A 70 -0.91 1.04 -8.80
N LEU A 71 0.18 0.40 -9.23
CA LEU A 71 1.21 -0.20 -8.37
C LEU A 71 2.57 0.10 -8.99
N VAL A 72 3.43 0.77 -8.22
CA VAL A 72 4.78 1.13 -8.64
C VAL A 72 5.81 0.71 -7.59
N ARG A 73 6.97 0.23 -8.03
CA ARG A 73 8.11 -0.01 -7.14
C ARG A 73 8.76 1.32 -6.79
N ILE A 74 9.03 1.54 -5.52
CA ILE A 74 9.80 2.68 -5.05
C ILE A 74 11.27 2.27 -5.14
N GLU A 75 11.99 2.83 -6.11
CA GLU A 75 13.42 2.53 -6.32
C GLU A 75 14.33 3.57 -5.65
N TRP A 76 13.88 4.82 -5.60
CA TRP A 76 14.64 5.95 -5.09
C TRP A 76 13.73 6.88 -4.28
N GLU A 77 14.29 7.55 -3.27
CA GLU A 77 13.61 8.55 -2.46
C GLU A 77 14.56 9.68 -2.05
N ILE A 78 14.01 10.85 -1.71
CA ILE A 78 14.81 11.95 -1.17
C ILE A 78 14.92 11.78 0.34
N GLN A 79 16.14 11.57 0.83
CA GLN A 79 16.47 11.65 2.25
C GLN A 79 17.60 12.65 2.45
N ALA A 80 17.49 13.50 3.48
CA ALA A 80 18.46 14.55 3.79
C ALA A 80 18.87 15.40 2.56
N GLY A 81 17.91 15.71 1.68
CA GLY A 81 18.12 16.54 0.49
C GLY A 81 18.84 15.85 -0.68
N LYS A 82 19.02 14.52 -0.64
CA LYS A 82 19.66 13.75 -1.73
C LYS A 82 18.79 12.56 -2.13
N LEU A 83 18.84 12.22 -3.42
CA LEU A 83 18.21 11.02 -3.95
C LEU A 83 19.03 9.79 -3.51
N GLN A 84 18.39 8.86 -2.83
CA GLN A 84 18.98 7.64 -2.27
C GLN A 84 18.14 6.43 -2.68
N PRO A 85 18.74 5.24 -2.81
CA PRO A 85 17.96 4.03 -3.03
C PRO A 85 16.93 3.84 -1.91
N ALA A 86 15.72 3.48 -2.28
CA ALA A 86 14.67 3.14 -1.34
C ALA A 86 15.02 1.82 -0.62
N GLU A 87 15.24 1.87 0.69
CA GLU A 87 15.52 0.69 1.52
C GLU A 87 14.27 -0.14 1.82
#